data_AF-A0A7R8WX16-F1
#
_entry.id   AF-A0A7R8WX16-F1
#
_cell.length_a   1.000
_cell.length_b   1.000
_cell.length_c   1.000
_cell.angle_alpha   90.00
_cell.angle_beta   90.00
_cell.angle_gamma   90.00
#
_symmetry.space_group_name_H-M   'P 1'
#
loop_
_entity.id
_entity.type
_entity.pdbx_description
1 polymer ?
#
loop_
_entity_poly.entity_id
_entity_poly.type
_entity_poly.pdbx_seq_one_letter_code
_entity_poly.pdbx_strand_id
1 'polypeptide(L)' 'MAREVDPDGRRTLAVVTKLDLMDAGTDAIDILCGRVIPVKLGIIGVVNRSQQDIMNKK' A
#
# COMPACT_ATOMS: atom_id res chain seq x y z
N MET A 1 -9.19 11.91 -4.51
CA MET A 1 -8.11 12.34 -5.42
C MET A 1 -7.85 11.39 -6.59
N ALA A 2 -7.23 10.20 -6.42
CA ALA A 2 -6.92 9.33 -7.58
C ALA A 2 -8.18 8.87 -8.34
N ARG A 3 -9.21 8.40 -7.63
CA ARG A 3 -10.50 8.01 -8.23
C ARG A 3 -11.27 9.16 -8.89
N GLU A 4 -11.05 10.40 -8.49
CA GLU A 4 -11.72 11.57 -9.11
C GLU A 4 -11.18 11.82 -10.52
N VAL A 5 -9.90 11.53 -10.77
CA VAL A 5 -9.23 11.78 -12.05
C VAL A 5 -8.96 10.50 -12.87
N ASP A 6 -9.02 9.33 -12.25
CA ASP A 6 -8.93 8.00 -12.88
C ASP A 6 -9.95 7.03 -12.23
N PRO A 7 -11.26 7.18 -12.51
CA PRO A 7 -12.32 6.38 -11.88
C PRO A 7 -12.18 4.88 -12.12
N ASP A 8 -11.65 4.50 -13.30
CA ASP A 8 -11.47 3.12 -13.72
C ASP A 8 -10.12 2.51 -13.28
N GLY A 9 -9.25 3.29 -12.64
CA GLY A 9 -7.93 2.84 -12.19
C GLY A 9 -7.02 2.34 -13.32
N ARG A 10 -7.14 2.88 -14.54
CA ARG A 10 -6.39 2.42 -15.72
C ARG A 10 -4.92 2.85 -15.69
N ARG A 11 -4.63 3.94 -14.99
CA ARG A 11 -3.30 4.58 -14.88
C ARG A 11 -2.92 4.84 -13.43
N THR A 12 -3.53 4.10 -12.51
CA THR A 12 -3.28 4.16 -11.07
C THR A 12 -2.68 2.85 -10.60
N LEU A 13 -1.51 2.94 -9.96
CA LEU A 13 -0.88 1.85 -9.20
C LEU A 13 -1.10 2.13 -7.72
N ALA A 14 -1.71 1.20 -6.99
CA ALA A 14 -1.88 1.38 -5.55
C ALA A 14 -0.63 0.87 -4.80
N VAL A 15 -0.14 1.68 -3.88
CA VAL A 15 1.02 1.33 -3.04
C VAL A 15 0.59 1.41 -1.58
N VAL A 16 0.77 0.31 -0.84
CA VAL A 16 0.45 0.22 0.58
C VAL A 16 1.77 0.21 1.35
N THR A 17 2.00 1.25 2.15
CA THR A 17 3.24 1.37 2.95
C THR A 17 3.00 1.02 4.41
N LYS A 18 4.08 0.80 5.16
CA LYS A 18 4.06 0.63 6.63
C LYS A 18 3.30 -0.63 7.08
N LEU A 19 3.42 -1.72 6.32
CA LEU A 19 2.82 -3.02 6.67
C LEU A 19 3.37 -3.60 7.99
N ASP A 20 4.56 -3.16 8.39
CA ASP A 20 5.21 -3.48 9.67
C ASP A 20 4.52 -2.85 10.89
N LEU A 21 3.71 -1.81 10.70
CA LEU A 21 2.99 -1.11 11.77
C LEU A 21 1.52 -1.51 11.86
N MET A 22 1.10 -2.59 11.18
CA MET A 22 -0.26 -3.09 11.28
C MET A 22 -0.55 -3.67 12.66
N ASP A 23 -1.79 -3.53 13.11
CA ASP A 23 -2.23 -4.07 14.40
C ASP A 23 -2.15 -5.60 14.38
N ALA A 24 -1.64 -6.16 15.48
CA ALA A 24 -1.54 -7.61 15.64
C ALA A 24 -2.92 -8.27 15.52
N GLY A 25 -3.02 -9.29 14.67
CA GLY A 25 -4.29 -9.97 14.37
C GLY A 25 -5.05 -9.40 13.17
N THR A 26 -4.50 -8.40 12.48
CA THR A 26 -5.01 -7.90 11.19
C THR A 26 -4.04 -8.22 10.04
N ASP A 27 -4.53 -8.23 8.80
CA ASP A 27 -3.73 -8.42 7.60
C ASP A 27 -4.22 -7.55 6.43
N ALA A 28 -3.36 -7.38 5.43
CA ALA A 28 -3.66 -6.60 4.23
C ALA A 28 -3.95 -7.48 2.99
N ILE A 29 -4.20 -8.80 3.16
CA ILE A 29 -4.33 -9.75 2.06
C ILE A 29 -5.46 -9.33 1.12
N ASP A 30 -6.63 -9.00 1.66
CA ASP A 30 -7.77 -8.62 0.85
C ASP A 30 -7.54 -7.33 0.06
N ILE A 31 -6.75 -6.40 0.60
CA ILE A 31 -6.34 -5.19 -0.11
C ILE A 31 -5.32 -5.55 -1.19
N LEU A 32 -4.24 -6.27 -0.87
CA LEU A 32 -3.17 -6.59 -1.82
C LEU A 32 -3.66 -7.49 -2.97
N CYS A 33 -4.64 -8.36 -2.71
CA CYS A 33 -5.30 -9.16 -3.75
C CYS A 33 -6.35 -8.39 -4.56
N GLY A 34 -6.54 -7.10 -4.32
CA GLY A 34 -7.49 -6.26 -5.08
C GLY A 34 -8.96 -6.57 -4.82
N ARG A 35 -9.30 -7.28 -3.73
CA ARG A 35 -10.69 -7.64 -3.39
C ARG A 35 -11.49 -6.46 -2.86
N VAL A 36 -10.81 -5.49 -2.24
CA VAL A 36 -11.43 -4.27 -1.68
C VAL A 36 -11.35 -3.08 -2.64
N ILE A 37 -10.18 -2.85 -3.24
CA ILE A 37 -9.94 -1.72 -4.14
C ILE A 37 -9.38 -2.26 -5.45
N PRO A 38 -10.21 -2.42 -6.49
CA PRO A 38 -9.71 -2.85 -7.79
C PRO A 38 -8.95 -1.71 -8.48
N VAL A 39 -7.72 -1.98 -8.90
CA VAL A 39 -6.89 -1.11 -9.76
C VAL A 39 -6.24 -1.97 -10.84
N LYS A 40 -6.13 -1.47 -12.07
CA LYS A 40 -5.69 -2.29 -13.21
C LYS A 40 -4.20 -2.59 -13.21
N LEU A 41 -3.39 -1.72 -12.60
CA LEU A 41 -1.94 -1.90 -12.50
C LEU A 41 -1.52 -2.74 -11.27
N GLY A 42 -2.49 -3.19 -10.46
CA GLY A 42 -2.23 -3.98 -9.26
C GLY A 42 -1.89 -3.15 -8.03
N ILE A 43 -1.50 -3.86 -6.96
CA ILE A 43 -1.30 -3.29 -5.63
C ILE A 43 0.01 -3.83 -5.08
N ILE A 44 0.88 -2.94 -4.63
CA ILE A 44 2.22 -3.29 -4.14
C ILE A 44 2.36 -2.88 -2.67
N GLY A 45 2.70 -3.86 -1.82
CA GLY A 45 3.06 -3.64 -0.43
C GLY A 45 4.53 -3.27 -0.28
N VAL A 46 4.85 -2.23 0.50
CA VAL A 46 6.22 -1.79 0.76
C VAL A 46 6.41 -1.51 2.25
N VAL A 47 7.52 -1.99 2.81
CA VAL A 47 8.00 -1.59 4.14
C VAL A 47 9.19 -0.66 3.94
N ASN A 48 9.08 0.54 4.50
CA ASN A 48 10.14 1.54 4.43
C ASN A 48 10.96 1.51 5.72
N ARG A 49 12.12 2.17 5.69
CA ARG A 49 12.93 2.39 6.89
C ARG A 49 12.13 3.17 7.94
N SER A 50 12.22 2.71 9.18
CA SER A 50 11.64 3.42 10.32
C SER A 50 12.44 4.70 10.63
N GLN A 51 11.88 5.56 11.47
CA GLN A 51 12.58 6.76 11.94
C GLN A 51 13.89 6.42 12.65
N GLN A 52 13.91 5.32 13.41
CA GLN A 52 15.10 4.83 14.10
C GLN A 52 16.15 4.33 13.10
N ASP A 53 15.76 3.62 12.04
CA ASP A 53 16.69 3.15 11.01
C ASP A 53 17.32 4.32 10.24
N ILE A 54 16.53 5.34 9.92
CA ILE A 54 17.02 6.58 9.29
C ILE A 54 18.04 7.27 10.20
N MET A 55 17.74 7.42 11.49
CA MET A 55 18.64 8.06 12.46
C MET A 55 19.94 7.27 12.65
N ASN A 56 19.85 5.94 12.61
CA ASN A 56 21.00 5.04 12.70
C ASN A 56 21.76 4.87 11.37
N LYS A 57 21.32 5.54 10.28
CA LYS A 57 21.86 5.41 8.92
C LYS A 57 21.99 3.95 8.46
N LYS A 58 21.05 3.11 8.85
CA LYS A 58 20.90 1.74 8.38
C LYS A 58 20.04 1.67 7.11
#